data_AF-A0AAX1UGB7-F1
#
_entry.id   AF-A0AAX1UGB7-F1
#
_cell.length_a   1.000
_cell.length_b   1.000
_cell.length_c   1.000
_cell.angle_alpha   90.00
_cell.angle_beta   90.00
_cell.angle_gamma   90.00
#
_symmetry.space_group_name_H-M   'P 1'
#
loop_
_entity.id
_entity.type
_entity.pdbx_description
1 polymer ?
#
loop_
_entity_poly.entity_id
_entity_poly.type
_entity_poly.pdbx_seq_one_letter_code
_entity_poly.pdbx_strand_id
1 'polypeptide(L)'
;MIAAIRSRKNRALVTCDGCSAELSVVADTDTRGRLNEDRLNEGQINAKLTAKGWRVAGRKHFCPPCVARQREERPIMKSEVAAPPRIEGKSMEALAPLRQPTREQKREIVAMLDMAYDTAAGRYRGADTDKTIAETIGPNIMPGWVAEIREDLYGPAGENDEMQAIREELGKLQRDTEAAVAGLVKRLDAICASVGPRAGRK
;
A
#
# COMPACT_ATOMS: atom_id res chain seq x y z
N MET A 1 27.22 -7.93 0.45
CA MET A 1 27.53 -7.19 1.71
C MET A 1 28.00 -5.76 1.41
N ILE A 2 27.65 -4.75 2.22
CA ILE A 2 28.11 -3.35 2.08
C ILE A 2 29.05 -3.01 3.24
N ALA A 3 30.27 -2.52 2.95
CA ALA A 3 31.22 -2.06 3.96
C ALA A 3 31.70 -0.64 3.64
N ALA A 4 31.82 0.23 4.65
CA ALA A 4 32.36 1.57 4.46
C ALA A 4 33.89 1.52 4.31
N ILE A 5 34.43 2.15 3.27
CA ILE A 5 35.87 2.38 3.11
C ILE A 5 36.19 3.79 3.58
N ARG A 6 37.11 3.92 4.52
CA ARG A 6 37.68 5.22 4.92
C ARG A 6 38.47 5.80 3.75
N SER A 7 37.92 6.80 3.07
CA SER A 7 38.59 7.55 2.01
C SER A 7 38.21 9.04 2.10
N ARG A 8 38.89 9.94 1.38
CA ARG A 8 38.55 11.39 1.34
C ARG A 8 37.08 11.68 0.98
N LYS A 9 36.43 10.74 0.29
CA LYS A 9 34.99 10.74 0.04
C LYS A 9 34.38 9.52 0.72
N ASN A 10 33.18 9.66 1.26
CA ASN A 10 32.42 8.54 1.81
C ASN A 10 32.21 7.49 0.70
N ARG A 11 32.82 6.31 0.85
CA ARG A 11 32.79 5.22 -0.13
C ARG A 11 32.27 3.95 0.51
N ALA A 12 31.40 3.25 -0.23
CA ALA A 12 30.94 1.91 0.10
C ALA A 12 31.61 0.89 -0.84
N LEU A 13 32.15 -0.16 -0.25
CA LEU A 13 32.53 -1.40 -0.94
C LEU A 13 31.32 -2.33 -0.91
N VAL A 14 30.93 -2.82 -2.08
CA VAL A 14 29.83 -3.76 -2.23
C VAL A 14 30.39 -5.06 -2.79
N THR A 15 30.19 -6.15 -2.05
CA THR A 15 30.61 -7.49 -2.44
C THR A 15 29.42 -8.29 -2.95
N CYS A 16 29.59 -8.91 -4.12
CA CYS A 16 28.63 -9.81 -4.73
C CYS A 16 28.49 -11.09 -3.89
N ASP A 17 27.26 -11.47 -3.54
CA ASP A 17 27.00 -12.67 -2.73
C ASP A 17 27.07 -13.98 -3.55
N GLY A 18 27.21 -13.90 -4.88
CA GLY A 18 27.27 -15.07 -5.77
C GLY A 18 28.66 -15.46 -6.27
N CYS A 19 29.59 -14.50 -6.37
CA CYS A 19 30.96 -14.74 -6.86
C CYS A 19 32.03 -13.90 -6.15
N SER A 20 31.65 -13.19 -5.09
CA SER A 20 32.56 -12.32 -4.31
C SER A 20 33.20 -11.17 -5.07
N ALA A 21 32.74 -10.85 -6.29
CA ALA A 21 33.19 -9.66 -7.01
C ALA A 21 32.92 -8.38 -6.19
N GLU A 22 33.86 -7.43 -6.21
CA GLU A 22 33.77 -6.20 -5.43
C GLU A 22 33.55 -4.97 -6.32
N LEU A 23 32.76 -4.03 -5.83
CA LEU A 23 32.53 -2.75 -6.49
C LEU A 23 32.53 -1.62 -5.47
N SER A 24 33.38 -0.61 -5.69
CA SER A 24 33.34 0.61 -4.89
C SER A 24 32.41 1.66 -5.50
N VAL A 25 31.58 2.26 -4.66
CA VAL A 25 30.69 3.38 -5.02
C VAL A 25 30.83 4.49 -3.97
N VAL A 26 30.81 5.74 -4.43
CA VAL A 26 30.76 6.90 -3.53
C VAL A 26 29.32 7.04 -3.03
N ALA A 27 29.11 7.31 -1.75
CA ALA A 27 27.79 7.56 -1.17
C ALA A 27 27.90 8.55 -0.03
N ASP A 28 26.95 9.45 0.08
CA ASP A 28 26.89 10.43 1.16
C ASP A 28 26.41 9.75 2.46
N THR A 29 26.59 10.42 3.60
CA THR A 29 26.04 9.95 4.88
C THR A 29 24.53 10.14 4.92
N ASP A 30 23.85 9.22 5.59
CA ASP A 30 22.40 9.27 5.76
C ASP A 30 22.02 10.36 6.78
N THR A 31 21.45 11.45 6.28
CA THR A 31 20.98 12.57 7.11
C THR A 31 19.60 12.33 7.71
N ARG A 32 18.95 11.20 7.41
CA ARG A 32 17.59 10.86 7.89
C ARG A 32 17.59 9.92 9.11
N GLY A 33 18.76 9.48 9.58
CA GLY A 33 18.92 8.74 10.82
C GLY A 33 18.81 9.63 12.07
N ARG A 34 18.62 9.04 13.25
CA ARG A 34 18.80 9.75 14.53
C ARG A 34 20.20 10.40 14.53
N LEU A 35 20.33 11.62 15.06
CA LEU A 35 21.62 12.28 15.22
C LEU A 35 22.62 11.29 15.84
N ASN A 36 23.74 11.03 15.15
CA ASN A 36 24.89 10.20 15.55
C ASN A 36 25.00 8.76 15.01
N GLU A 37 24.42 8.42 13.87
CA GLU A 37 24.86 7.22 13.13
C GLU A 37 25.52 7.61 11.81
N ASP A 38 26.86 7.44 11.72
CA ASP A 38 27.66 7.54 10.48
C ASP A 38 27.31 6.39 9.52
N ARG A 39 26.03 6.29 9.15
CA ARG A 39 25.55 5.34 8.16
C ARG A 39 25.68 5.95 6.78
N LEU A 40 26.20 5.19 5.84
CA LEU A 40 26.16 5.58 4.43
C LEU A 40 24.73 5.44 3.91
N ASN A 41 24.33 6.33 3.01
CA ASN A 41 23.01 6.29 2.41
C ASN A 41 22.85 5.05 1.52
N GLU A 42 22.28 3.98 2.09
CA GLU A 42 22.04 2.72 1.39
C GLU A 42 21.15 2.89 0.16
N GLY A 43 20.20 3.83 0.19
CA GLY A 43 19.35 4.15 -0.97
C GLY A 43 20.18 4.66 -2.15
N GLN A 44 21.14 5.55 -1.88
CA GLN A 44 22.05 6.08 -2.91
C GLN A 44 23.02 5.00 -3.41
N ILE A 45 23.50 4.11 -2.53
CA ILE A 45 24.33 2.95 -2.89
C ILE A 45 23.55 2.02 -3.83
N ASN A 46 22.33 1.64 -3.46
CA ASN A 46 21.47 0.74 -4.23
C ASN A 46 21.10 1.31 -5.60
N ALA A 47 20.83 2.61 -5.68
CA ALA A 47 20.60 3.28 -6.96
C ALA A 47 21.82 3.19 -7.89
N LYS A 48 23.04 3.42 -7.36
CA LYS A 48 24.29 3.34 -8.13
C LYS A 48 24.65 1.91 -8.54
N LEU A 49 24.33 0.93 -7.71
CA LEU A 49 24.47 -0.50 -8.03
C LEU A 49 23.53 -0.90 -9.17
N THR A 50 22.25 -0.51 -9.07
CA THR A 50 21.24 -0.80 -10.10
C THR A 50 21.62 -0.16 -11.43
N ALA A 51 22.10 1.09 -11.43
CA ALA A 51 22.60 1.77 -12.63
C ALA A 51 23.80 1.05 -13.29
N LYS A 52 24.58 0.28 -12.52
CA LYS A 52 25.70 -0.55 -13.01
C LYS A 52 25.29 -1.99 -13.32
N GLY A 53 23.99 -2.29 -13.36
CA GLY A 53 23.44 -3.60 -13.72
C GLY A 53 23.49 -4.64 -12.59
N TRP A 54 23.75 -4.23 -11.35
CA TRP A 54 23.69 -5.14 -10.20
C TRP A 54 22.23 -5.33 -9.76
N ARG A 55 21.89 -6.55 -9.34
CA ARG A 55 20.58 -6.85 -8.74
C ARG A 55 20.67 -6.74 -7.23
N VAL A 56 19.89 -5.83 -6.66
CA VAL A 56 19.72 -5.69 -5.21
C VAL A 56 18.42 -6.37 -4.79
N ALA A 57 18.52 -7.43 -3.98
CA ALA A 57 17.38 -8.20 -3.48
C ALA A 57 17.40 -8.19 -1.94
N GLY A 58 16.78 -7.17 -1.35
CA GLY A 58 16.87 -6.91 0.09
C GLY A 58 18.33 -6.64 0.48
N ARG A 59 18.90 -7.48 1.35
CA ARG A 59 20.31 -7.38 1.81
C ARG A 59 21.32 -8.03 0.86
N LYS A 60 20.88 -8.72 -0.19
CA LYS A 60 21.74 -9.45 -1.13
C LYS A 60 22.02 -8.62 -2.38
N HIS A 61 23.26 -8.68 -2.85
CA HIS A 61 23.76 -7.93 -4.00
C HIS A 61 24.38 -8.91 -4.99
N PHE A 62 23.89 -8.94 -6.22
CA PHE A 62 24.40 -9.80 -7.28
C PHE A 62 24.98 -8.97 -8.41
N CYS A 63 26.22 -9.27 -8.80
CA CYS A 63 26.86 -8.65 -9.95
C CYS A 63 26.18 -9.07 -11.26
N PRO A 64 26.32 -8.29 -12.35
CA PRO A 64 25.69 -8.59 -13.63
C PRO A 64 25.96 -10.02 -14.14
N PRO A 65 27.20 -10.57 -14.05
CA PRO A 65 27.45 -11.97 -14.41
C PRO A 65 26.65 -13.00 -13.60
N CYS A 66 26.55 -12.83 -12.28
CA CYS A 66 25.75 -13.73 -11.44
C CYS A 66 24.26 -13.60 -11.71
N VAL A 67 23.79 -12.42 -12.10
CA VAL A 67 22.39 -12.20 -12.49
C VAL A 67 22.09 -12.87 -13.82
N ALA A 68 22.99 -12.79 -14.80
CA ALA A 68 22.87 -13.48 -16.08
C ALA A 68 22.80 -15.00 -15.87
N ARG A 69 23.74 -15.56 -15.09
CA ARG A 69 23.76 -16.99 -14.75
C ARG A 69 22.48 -17.45 -14.05
N GLN A 70 21.95 -16.68 -13.10
CA GLN A 70 20.69 -17.01 -12.43
C GLN A 70 19.45 -16.92 -13.33
N ARG A 71 19.49 -16.10 -14.39
CA ARG A 71 18.41 -16.05 -15.38
C ARG A 71 18.43 -17.27 -16.30
N GLU A 72 19.63 -17.76 -16.64
CA GLU A 72 19.81 -18.95 -17.47
C GLU A 72 19.50 -20.25 -16.70
N GLU A 73 19.88 -20.33 -15.42
CA GLU A 73 19.65 -21.48 -14.54
C GLU A 73 18.21 -21.58 -14.02
N ARG A 74 17.35 -20.57 -14.25
CA ARG A 74 15.89 -20.69 -14.05
C ARG A 74 15.23 -21.03 -15.39
N PRO A 75 15.16 -22.32 -15.82
CA PRO A 75 14.21 -22.70 -16.84
C PRO A 75 12.80 -22.37 -16.33
N ILE A 76 11.96 -21.92 -17.25
CA ILE A 76 10.69 -21.22 -17.05
C ILE A 76 9.70 -22.11 -16.26
N MET A 77 9.74 -22.05 -14.93
CA MET A 77 8.52 -22.14 -14.13
C MET A 77 7.92 -20.74 -14.13
N LYS A 78 6.91 -20.52 -14.98
CA LYS A 78 6.12 -19.27 -15.02
C LYS A 78 5.45 -19.07 -13.66
N SER A 79 6.16 -18.35 -12.81
CA SER A 79 5.72 -17.76 -11.55
C SER A 79 6.17 -16.30 -11.60
N GLU A 80 5.21 -15.42 -11.88
CA GLU A 80 5.28 -13.95 -11.77
C GLU A 80 3.83 -13.55 -11.43
N VAL A 81 3.45 -12.75 -10.42
CA VAL A 81 4.11 -11.66 -9.67
C VAL A 81 4.90 -10.71 -10.58
N ALA A 82 4.20 -9.79 -11.25
CA ALA A 82 4.14 -8.36 -10.86
C ALA A 82 3.92 -7.40 -12.05
N ALA A 83 2.90 -6.54 -11.92
CA ALA A 83 2.79 -5.14 -12.38
C ALA A 83 2.79 -4.83 -13.91
N PRO A 84 2.15 -3.70 -14.32
CA PRO A 84 1.31 -3.65 -15.51
C PRO A 84 1.97 -3.03 -16.75
N PRO A 85 1.51 -3.39 -17.96
CA PRO A 85 1.56 -2.46 -19.09
C PRO A 85 0.21 -2.31 -19.80
N ARG A 86 -0.21 -1.04 -19.89
CA ARG A 86 -0.77 -0.34 -21.06
C ARG A 86 -1.68 -1.14 -22.01
N ILE A 87 -2.95 -0.75 -22.03
CA ILE A 87 -3.99 -1.23 -22.93
C ILE A 87 -3.64 -0.84 -24.37
N GLU A 88 -3.14 -1.79 -25.14
CA GLU A 88 -3.27 -1.80 -26.60
C GLU A 88 -3.79 -3.17 -27.00
N GLY A 89 -5.02 -3.17 -27.53
CA GLY A 89 -5.82 -4.35 -27.75
C GLY A 89 -5.11 -5.42 -28.58
N LYS A 90 -5.12 -6.66 -28.08
CA LYS A 90 -4.95 -7.87 -28.88
C LYS A 90 -5.57 -9.08 -28.17
N SER A 91 -6.63 -9.55 -28.82
CA SER A 91 -7.20 -10.92 -28.89
C SER A 91 -7.48 -11.67 -27.58
N MET A 92 -8.77 -11.79 -27.28
CA MET A 92 -9.44 -12.62 -26.27
C MET A 92 -9.40 -14.12 -26.62
N GLU A 93 -8.27 -14.66 -27.05
CA GLU A 93 -8.19 -16.08 -27.43
C GLU A 93 -7.07 -16.79 -26.66
N ALA A 94 -7.34 -17.00 -25.37
CA ALA A 94 -6.94 -18.16 -24.57
C ALA A 94 -7.08 -17.85 -23.06
N LEU A 95 -8.25 -17.33 -22.62
CA LEU A 95 -8.60 -17.47 -21.22
C LEU A 95 -8.99 -18.93 -20.99
N ALA A 96 -8.21 -19.64 -20.15
CA ALA A 96 -8.75 -20.80 -19.46
C ALA A 96 -10.13 -20.41 -18.90
N PRO A 97 -11.16 -21.28 -18.98
CA PRO A 97 -12.52 -20.89 -18.62
C PRO A 97 -12.50 -20.23 -17.24
N LEU A 98 -12.83 -18.94 -17.19
CA LEU A 98 -12.95 -18.21 -15.94
C LEU A 98 -13.86 -19.04 -15.05
N ARG A 99 -13.40 -19.36 -13.83
CA ARG A 99 -14.24 -20.10 -12.89
C ARG A 99 -15.52 -19.30 -12.69
N GLN A 100 -16.65 -19.91 -13.02
CA GLN A 100 -17.98 -19.36 -12.78
C GLN A 100 -18.57 -20.01 -11.52
N PRO A 101 -19.42 -19.29 -10.77
CA PRO A 101 -20.14 -19.87 -9.65
C PRO A 101 -21.05 -21.01 -10.14
N THR A 102 -21.16 -22.08 -9.35
CA THR A 102 -22.18 -23.11 -9.62
C THR A 102 -23.59 -22.54 -9.46
N ARG A 103 -24.60 -23.28 -9.92
CA ARG A 103 -25.99 -22.87 -9.76
C ARG A 103 -26.40 -22.76 -8.28
N GLU A 104 -25.92 -23.65 -7.41
CA GLU A 104 -26.18 -23.53 -5.98
C GLU A 104 -25.54 -22.26 -5.41
N GLN A 105 -24.28 -22.00 -5.73
CA GLN A 105 -23.57 -20.81 -5.27
C GLN A 105 -24.24 -19.52 -5.73
N LYS A 106 -24.72 -19.47 -6.99
CA LYS A 106 -25.47 -18.32 -7.49
C LYS A 106 -26.77 -18.09 -6.71
N ARG A 107 -27.47 -19.15 -6.30
CA ARG A 107 -28.69 -19.02 -5.47
C ARG A 107 -28.38 -18.49 -4.08
N GLU A 108 -27.30 -18.96 -3.46
CA GLU A 108 -26.85 -18.47 -2.15
C GLU A 108 -26.46 -17.00 -2.19
N ILE A 109 -25.72 -16.59 -3.23
CA ILE A 109 -25.34 -15.19 -3.44
C ILE A 109 -26.58 -14.31 -3.59
N VAL A 110 -27.55 -14.71 -4.42
CA VAL A 110 -28.79 -13.96 -4.62
C VAL A 110 -29.56 -13.84 -3.30
N ALA A 111 -29.72 -14.93 -2.55
CA ALA A 111 -30.43 -14.91 -1.27
C ALA A 111 -29.78 -13.97 -0.24
N MET A 112 -28.45 -13.91 -0.19
CA MET A 112 -27.74 -12.96 0.67
C MET A 112 -27.90 -11.52 0.19
N LEU A 113 -27.83 -11.27 -1.13
CA LEU A 113 -28.03 -9.94 -1.69
C LEU A 113 -29.45 -9.40 -1.42
N ASP A 114 -30.49 -10.24 -1.49
CA ASP A 114 -31.87 -9.86 -1.14
C ASP A 114 -32.00 -9.34 0.31
N MET A 115 -31.17 -9.85 1.22
CA MET A 115 -31.18 -9.44 2.62
C MET A 115 -30.33 -8.19 2.86
N ALA A 116 -29.15 -8.13 2.24
CA ALA A 116 -28.11 -7.15 2.51
C ALA A 116 -28.20 -5.89 1.65
N TYR A 117 -28.83 -5.94 0.47
CA TYR A 117 -28.86 -4.83 -0.47
C TYR A 117 -30.20 -4.09 -0.45
N ASP A 118 -30.15 -2.76 -0.39
CA ASP A 118 -31.31 -1.89 -0.54
C ASP A 118 -31.41 -1.42 -1.99
N THR A 119 -32.35 -2.02 -2.74
CA THR A 119 -32.60 -1.67 -4.15
C THR A 119 -33.19 -0.28 -4.34
N ALA A 120 -33.92 0.25 -3.35
CA ALA A 120 -34.48 1.58 -3.44
C ALA A 120 -33.41 2.64 -3.24
N ALA A 121 -32.46 2.39 -2.33
CA ALA A 121 -31.34 3.28 -2.06
C ALA A 121 -30.11 3.04 -2.96
N GLY A 122 -30.07 1.92 -3.69
CA GLY A 122 -28.97 1.56 -4.59
C GLY A 122 -27.65 1.32 -3.85
N ARG A 123 -27.70 0.72 -2.66
CA ARG A 123 -26.53 0.51 -1.79
C ARG A 123 -26.74 -0.67 -0.82
N TYR A 124 -25.64 -1.12 -0.23
CA TYR A 124 -25.67 -2.07 0.88
C TYR A 124 -26.25 -1.45 2.15
N ARG A 125 -26.87 -2.30 2.98
CA ARG A 125 -27.33 -1.99 4.33
C ARG A 125 -26.19 -2.20 5.33
N GLY A 126 -26.08 -1.30 6.30
CA GLY A 126 -25.18 -1.48 7.45
C GLY A 126 -23.70 -1.56 7.06
N ALA A 127 -23.08 -2.71 7.33
CA ALA A 127 -21.65 -2.98 7.10
C ALA A 127 -21.39 -3.87 5.88
N ASP A 128 -22.44 -4.29 5.18
CA ASP A 128 -22.33 -5.33 4.15
C ASP A 128 -21.62 -4.85 2.89
N THR A 129 -20.86 -5.75 2.28
CA THR A 129 -20.11 -5.52 1.05
C THR A 129 -20.05 -6.82 0.25
N ASP A 130 -19.66 -6.75 -1.03
CA ASP A 130 -19.40 -7.93 -1.86
C ASP A 130 -18.44 -8.93 -1.16
N LYS A 131 -17.49 -8.40 -0.38
CA LYS A 131 -16.51 -9.17 0.39
C LYS A 131 -17.15 -9.87 1.59
N THR A 132 -17.88 -9.14 2.44
CA THR A 132 -18.47 -9.73 3.65
C THR A 132 -19.54 -10.75 3.30
N ILE A 133 -20.28 -10.54 2.21
CA ILE A 133 -21.25 -11.52 1.68
C ILE A 133 -20.54 -12.80 1.23
N ALA A 134 -19.47 -12.68 0.45
CA ALA A 134 -18.69 -13.85 0.03
C ALA A 134 -18.13 -14.63 1.23
N GLU A 135 -17.56 -13.92 2.20
CA GLU A 135 -17.05 -14.51 3.45
C GLU A 135 -18.15 -15.19 4.28
N THR A 136 -19.37 -14.63 4.27
CA THR A 136 -20.53 -15.19 5.00
C THR A 136 -21.05 -16.47 4.36
N ILE A 137 -21.10 -16.54 3.03
CA ILE A 137 -21.56 -17.74 2.31
C ILE A 137 -20.54 -18.86 2.43
N GLY A 138 -19.25 -18.56 2.24
CA GLY A 138 -18.19 -19.52 2.51
C GLY A 138 -16.89 -19.31 1.73
N PRO A 139 -15.84 -20.07 2.07
CA PRO A 139 -14.46 -19.84 1.58
C PRO A 139 -14.27 -20.05 0.07
N ASN A 140 -15.23 -20.66 -0.61
CA ASN A 140 -15.18 -20.93 -2.05
C ASN A 140 -15.99 -19.92 -2.88
N ILE A 141 -16.54 -18.87 -2.25
CA ILE A 141 -17.23 -17.79 -2.96
C ILE A 141 -16.25 -16.64 -3.15
N MET A 142 -16.11 -16.18 -4.39
CA MET A 142 -15.28 -15.03 -4.71
C MET A 142 -16.11 -13.74 -4.62
N PRO A 143 -15.60 -12.66 -3.98
CA PRO A 143 -16.28 -11.36 -3.96
C PRO A 143 -16.61 -10.82 -5.36
N GLY A 144 -15.79 -11.15 -6.37
CA GLY A 144 -16.05 -10.75 -7.76
C GLY A 144 -17.33 -11.35 -8.34
N TRP A 145 -17.71 -12.58 -7.95
CA TRP A 145 -18.98 -13.18 -8.38
C TRP A 145 -20.17 -12.50 -7.71
N VAL A 146 -20.02 -12.08 -6.45
CA VAL A 146 -21.05 -11.30 -5.76
C VAL A 146 -21.23 -9.95 -6.43
N ALA A 147 -20.13 -9.27 -6.77
CA ALA A 147 -20.17 -7.99 -7.48
C ALA A 147 -20.83 -8.11 -8.85
N GLU A 148 -20.49 -9.12 -9.64
CA GLU A 148 -21.09 -9.38 -10.96
C GLU A 148 -22.61 -9.61 -10.83
N ILE A 149 -23.03 -10.51 -9.93
CA ILE A 149 -24.45 -10.80 -9.70
C ILE A 149 -25.20 -9.57 -9.15
N ARG A 150 -24.56 -8.79 -8.27
CA ARG A 150 -25.12 -7.55 -7.74
C ARG A 150 -25.35 -6.55 -8.86
N GLU A 151 -24.34 -6.27 -9.69
CA GLU A 151 -24.44 -5.30 -10.77
C GLU A 151 -25.50 -5.69 -11.81
N ASP A 152 -25.59 -6.99 -12.12
CA ASP A 152 -26.57 -7.52 -13.07
C ASP A 152 -28.02 -7.43 -12.57
N LEU A 153 -28.27 -7.71 -11.28
CA LEU A 153 -29.63 -7.89 -10.74
C LEU A 153 -30.13 -6.72 -9.88
N TYR A 154 -29.23 -5.97 -9.25
CA TYR A 154 -29.57 -4.97 -8.24
C TYR A 154 -29.03 -3.58 -8.59
N GLY A 155 -27.76 -3.47 -8.99
CA GLY A 155 -27.11 -2.21 -9.34
C GLY A 155 -25.72 -2.01 -8.71
N PRO A 156 -25.16 -0.79 -8.76
CA PRO A 156 -23.81 -0.50 -8.27
C PRO A 156 -23.69 -0.63 -6.73
N ALA A 157 -22.49 -0.76 -6.18
CA ALA A 157 -22.34 -1.00 -4.73
C ALA A 157 -22.80 0.18 -3.88
N GLY A 158 -22.80 1.39 -4.47
CA GLY A 158 -23.08 2.63 -3.78
C GLY A 158 -22.02 2.96 -2.70
N GLU A 159 -22.30 3.98 -1.90
CA GLU A 159 -21.59 4.20 -0.63
C GLU A 159 -22.42 3.58 0.49
N ASN A 160 -21.81 2.73 1.31
CA ASN A 160 -22.49 1.99 2.37
C ASN A 160 -22.97 2.93 3.50
N ASP A 161 -24.10 2.59 4.15
CA ASP A 161 -24.72 3.36 5.22
C ASP A 161 -23.76 3.62 6.38
N GLU A 162 -23.01 2.60 6.81
CA GLU A 162 -22.03 2.75 7.88
C GLU A 162 -20.88 3.69 7.49
N MET A 163 -20.44 3.67 6.22
CA MET A 163 -19.42 4.61 5.75
C MET A 163 -19.91 6.06 5.82
N GLN A 164 -21.18 6.31 5.50
CA GLN A 164 -21.75 7.65 5.63
C GLN A 164 -21.91 8.05 7.09
N ALA A 165 -22.43 7.17 7.94
CA ALA A 165 -22.56 7.43 9.37
C ALA A 165 -21.20 7.79 10.01
N ILE A 166 -20.15 7.03 9.70
CA ILE A 166 -18.78 7.31 10.19
C ILE A 166 -18.30 8.69 9.70
N ARG A 167 -18.56 9.06 8.44
CA ARG A 167 -18.16 10.38 7.91
C ARG A 167 -18.92 11.51 8.60
N GLU A 168 -20.20 11.34 8.86
CA GLU A 168 -21.01 12.32 9.60
C GLU A 168 -20.50 12.49 11.04
N GLU A 169 -20.19 11.39 11.72
CA GLU A 169 -19.60 11.40 13.06
C GLU A 169 -18.23 12.09 13.09
N LEU A 170 -17.34 11.77 12.13
CA LEU A 170 -16.05 12.44 11.99
C LEU A 170 -16.22 13.95 11.76
N GLY A 171 -17.15 14.34 10.89
CA GLY A 171 -17.45 15.74 10.63
C GLY A 171 -17.98 16.46 11.88
N LYS A 172 -18.78 15.79 12.70
CA LYS A 172 -19.25 16.33 13.98
C LYS A 172 -18.09 16.49 14.97
N LEU A 173 -17.28 15.46 15.17
CA LEU A 173 -16.12 15.50 16.06
C LEU A 173 -15.13 16.60 15.66
N GLN A 174 -14.92 16.80 14.36
CA GLN A 174 -14.07 17.87 13.85
C GLN A 174 -14.61 19.25 14.26
N ARG A 175 -15.91 19.52 14.02
CA ARG A 175 -16.55 20.80 14.41
C ARG A 175 -16.51 21.03 15.92
N ASP A 176 -16.78 20.00 16.71
CA ASP A 176 -16.76 20.09 18.17
C ASP A 176 -15.34 20.40 18.67
N THR A 177 -14.32 19.78 18.07
CA THR A 177 -12.91 20.04 18.38
C THR A 177 -12.50 21.45 17.99
N GLU A 178 -12.87 21.91 16.79
CA GLU A 178 -12.62 23.28 16.33
C GLU A 178 -13.25 24.32 17.27
N ALA A 179 -14.50 24.10 17.69
CA ALA A 179 -15.19 24.96 18.64
C ALA A 179 -14.51 24.96 20.02
N ALA A 180 -14.09 23.79 20.51
CA ALA A 180 -13.38 23.67 21.78
C ALA A 180 -12.02 24.40 21.75
N VAL A 181 -11.23 24.22 20.69
CA VAL A 181 -9.95 24.91 20.49
C VAL A 181 -10.16 26.42 20.41
N ALA A 182 -11.14 26.89 19.64
CA ALA A 182 -11.46 28.31 19.57
C ALA A 182 -11.84 28.89 20.95
N GLY A 183 -12.58 28.13 21.76
CA GLY A 183 -12.88 28.50 23.15
C GLY A 183 -11.64 28.57 24.04
N LEU A 184 -10.72 27.61 23.93
CA LEU A 184 -9.47 27.59 24.68
C LEU A 184 -8.53 28.72 24.26
N VAL A 185 -8.43 29.04 22.98
CA VAL A 185 -7.65 30.18 22.46
C VAL A 185 -8.19 31.49 23.05
N LYS A 186 -9.51 31.72 23.00
CA LYS A 186 -10.13 32.92 23.62
C LYS A 186 -9.82 33.03 25.11
N ARG A 187 -9.84 31.91 25.85
CA ARG A 187 -9.48 31.88 27.27
C ARG A 187 -8.00 32.18 27.48
N LEU A 188 -7.13 31.64 26.65
CA LEU A 188 -5.69 31.92 26.70
C LEU A 188 -5.41 33.39 26.44
N ASP A 189 -6.02 33.98 25.41
CA ASP A 189 -5.87 35.40 25.06
C ASP A 189 -6.34 36.30 26.22
N ALA A 190 -7.46 35.97 26.85
CA ALA A 190 -7.98 36.71 28.00
C ALA A 190 -7.01 36.65 29.19
N ILE A 191 -6.42 35.48 29.46
CA ILE A 191 -5.40 35.31 30.49
C ILE A 191 -4.16 36.14 30.13
N CYS A 192 -3.61 36.02 28.91
CA CYS A 192 -2.45 36.78 28.47
C CYS A 192 -2.66 38.29 28.57
N ALA A 193 -3.85 38.79 28.23
CA ALA A 193 -4.22 40.19 28.41
C ALA A 193 -4.25 40.59 29.90
N SER A 194 -4.76 39.73 30.79
CA SER A 194 -4.86 40.00 32.23
C SER A 194 -3.51 40.01 32.97
N VAL A 195 -2.53 39.21 32.53
CA VAL A 195 -1.23 39.11 33.20
C VAL A 195 -0.29 40.27 32.79
N GLY A 196 -0.56 40.95 31.68
CA GLY A 196 0.24 42.09 31.17
C GLY A 196 1.65 41.67 30.69
N PRO A 197 2.37 42.55 29.96
CA PRO A 197 3.63 42.22 29.26
C PRO A 197 4.83 41.88 30.17
N ARG A 198 4.65 41.79 31.50
CA ARG A 198 5.74 41.60 32.47
C ARG A 198 5.91 40.18 33.03
N ALA A 199 5.04 39.23 32.72
CA ALA A 199 5.18 37.86 33.24
C ALA A 199 6.13 36.93 32.45
N GLY A 200 6.68 37.39 31.32
CA GLY A 200 7.68 36.64 30.54
C GLY A 200 9.15 36.93 30.89
N ARG A 201 9.44 37.74 31.91
CA ARG A 201 10.82 37.95 32.41
C ARG A 201 11.01 37.31 33.77
N LYS A 202 11.34 36.02 33.79
CA LYS A 202 12.31 35.43 34.72
C LYS A 202 13.02 34.30 34.00
#